data_AF-A0A5C0UD65-F1
#
_entry.id   AF-A0A5C0UD65-F1
#
_cell.length_a   1.000
_cell.length_b   1.000
_cell.length_c   1.000
_cell.angle_alpha   90.00
_cell.angle_beta   90.00
_cell.angle_gamma   90.00
#
_symmetry.space_group_name_H-M   'P 1'
#
loop_
_entity.id
_entity.type
_entity.pdbx_description
1 polymer ?
#
loop_
_entity_poly.entity_id
_entity_poly.type
_entity_poly.pdbx_seq_one_letter_code
_entity_poly.pdbx_strand_id
1 'polypeptide(L)'
;MNDMMICDVGMYLPKKILHNNDLPDSLDTNHEWIHQRTGIETRRIAAENETTGFMAYNAVKDMKFKNLKMIIVATSTPDVAFPSCASYLHQKLSESHGLCRNIMCFDVHDACNGFVQTMDIALQYLNSFEEYSEVLIVGSETMTKLIDWTDRGTAILFGDGAGSMLLNNSGKVLYKSSKSIPNYDSLNTSGNKINMNGREVFKTAVRSFSEDVNNAMNNVGEIDWFVPHQANLRIIESVLKNTKLNEKSLIYNGNLYGNTSAASIPIAFHQEFSKMKKGHKILFSAFGAGLRGSSLCIQI
;
A
#
# COMPACT_ATOMS: atom_id res chain seq x y z
N MET A 1 -20.93 0.46 -16.11
CA MET A 1 -20.06 0.50 -14.92
C MET A 1 -19.48 1.89 -14.61
N ASN A 2 -19.93 2.98 -15.27
CA ASN A 2 -19.21 4.27 -15.19
C ASN A 2 -19.84 5.25 -14.21
N ASP A 3 -19.67 5.03 -12.91
CA ASP A 3 -20.07 6.06 -11.91
C ASP A 3 -19.48 5.81 -10.51
N MET A 4 -18.38 5.07 -10.42
CA MET A 4 -17.66 4.77 -9.17
C MET A 4 -16.37 5.56 -9.08
N MET A 5 -16.00 5.98 -7.87
CA MET A 5 -14.79 6.77 -7.59
C MET A 5 -13.51 6.04 -8.01
N ILE A 6 -13.49 4.72 -7.82
CA ILE A 6 -12.41 3.84 -8.28
C ILE A 6 -12.84 3.24 -9.62
N CYS A 7 -12.24 3.71 -10.70
CA CYS A 7 -12.56 3.35 -12.08
C CYS A 7 -12.03 1.97 -12.46
N ASP A 8 -10.81 1.68 -12.04
CA ASP A 8 -10.06 0.48 -12.41
C ASP A 8 -8.97 0.20 -11.36
N VAL A 9 -8.55 -1.04 -11.25
CA VAL A 9 -7.49 -1.47 -10.34
C VAL A 9 -6.58 -2.48 -11.01
N GLY A 10 -5.33 -2.51 -10.59
CA GLY A 10 -4.36 -3.44 -11.13
C GLY A 10 -3.33 -3.83 -10.08
N MET A 11 -2.65 -4.94 -10.34
CA MET A 11 -1.57 -5.40 -9.49
C MET A 11 -0.52 -6.13 -10.31
N TYR A 12 0.69 -6.14 -9.77
CA TYR A 12 1.77 -6.97 -10.25
C TYR A 12 2.51 -7.59 -9.07
N LEU A 13 2.78 -8.89 -9.19
CA LEU A 13 3.49 -9.68 -8.21
C LEU A 13 4.64 -10.40 -8.90
N PRO A 14 5.88 -10.28 -8.41
CA PRO A 14 7.00 -11.07 -8.89
C PRO A 14 6.70 -12.57 -8.92
N LYS A 15 7.30 -13.29 -9.88
CA LYS A 15 7.05 -14.72 -10.05
C LYS A 15 7.62 -15.57 -8.92
N LYS A 16 8.78 -15.19 -8.38
CA LYS A 16 9.45 -15.96 -7.33
C LYS A 16 8.65 -15.85 -6.03
N ILE A 17 8.24 -17.00 -5.51
CA ILE A 17 7.65 -17.15 -4.18
C ILE A 17 8.76 -17.62 -3.24
N LEU A 18 8.90 -16.98 -2.09
CA LEU A 18 9.77 -17.41 -1.00
C LEU A 18 8.89 -17.89 0.14
N HIS A 19 8.92 -19.20 0.42
CA HIS A 19 8.21 -19.78 1.56
C HIS A 19 9.01 -19.56 2.85
N ASN A 20 8.34 -19.62 4.00
CA ASN A 20 9.03 -19.53 5.29
C ASN A 20 10.14 -20.58 5.47
N ASN A 21 9.95 -21.78 4.93
CA ASN A 21 10.93 -22.88 5.00
C ASN A 21 12.12 -22.70 4.05
N ASP A 22 12.07 -21.73 3.14
CA ASP A 22 13.14 -21.44 2.19
C ASP A 22 14.07 -20.32 2.69
N LEU A 23 13.82 -19.79 3.90
CA LEU A 23 14.68 -18.78 4.51
C LEU A 23 16.02 -19.40 4.94
N PRO A 24 17.12 -18.62 4.95
CA PRO A 24 18.42 -19.15 5.34
C PRO A 24 18.42 -19.79 6.73
N ASP A 25 18.99 -21.00 6.85
CA ASP A 25 19.13 -21.72 8.12
C ASP A 25 19.86 -20.91 9.20
N SER A 26 20.75 -19.99 8.78
CA SER A 26 21.48 -19.08 9.68
C SER A 26 20.58 -18.15 10.49
N LEU A 27 19.30 -17.99 10.11
CA LEU A 27 18.35 -17.16 10.83
C LEU A 27 17.76 -17.83 12.08
N ASP A 28 17.95 -19.15 12.30
CA ASP A 28 17.34 -19.88 13.41
C ASP A 28 15.81 -19.65 13.49
N THR A 29 15.10 -20.04 12.44
CA THR A 29 13.64 -19.83 12.32
C THR A 29 12.97 -20.99 11.58
N ASN A 30 11.64 -21.05 11.62
CA ASN A 30 10.84 -22.05 10.90
C ASN A 30 9.44 -21.49 10.57
N HIS A 31 8.68 -22.24 9.77
CA HIS A 31 7.34 -21.84 9.36
C HIS A 31 6.41 -21.54 10.55
N GLU A 32 6.32 -22.44 11.53
CA GLU A 32 5.40 -22.30 12.66
C GLU A 32 5.69 -21.03 13.46
N TRP A 33 6.96 -20.74 13.73
CA TRP A 33 7.39 -19.59 14.49
C TRP A 33 7.09 -18.28 13.74
N ILE A 34 7.34 -18.24 12.42
CA ILE A 34 7.06 -17.05 11.60
C ILE A 34 5.55 -16.84 11.54
N HIS A 35 4.78 -17.87 11.16
CA HIS A 35 3.34 -17.79 11.03
C HIS A 35 2.68 -17.35 12.35
N GLN A 36 3.09 -17.90 13.50
CA GLN A 36 2.55 -17.48 14.80
C GLN A 36 2.84 -16.01 15.14
N ARG A 37 3.97 -15.47 14.67
CA ARG A 37 4.41 -14.10 15.01
C ARG A 37 3.98 -13.03 14.03
N THR A 38 3.68 -13.41 12.79
CA THR A 38 3.44 -12.47 11.69
C THR A 38 2.17 -12.78 10.90
N GLY A 39 1.70 -14.03 10.92
CA GLY A 39 0.69 -14.56 10.02
C GLY A 39 1.20 -14.84 8.60
N ILE A 40 2.49 -14.62 8.33
CA ILE A 40 3.06 -14.76 6.99
C ILE A 40 3.42 -16.22 6.72
N GLU A 41 3.06 -16.72 5.54
CA GLU A 41 3.39 -18.04 5.02
C GLU A 41 4.39 -17.95 3.85
N THR A 42 4.18 -16.97 2.98
CA THR A 42 5.00 -16.71 1.80
C THR A 42 5.18 -15.23 1.53
N ARG A 43 6.15 -14.89 0.68
CA ARG A 43 6.29 -13.56 0.06
C ARG A 43 6.72 -13.66 -1.40
N ARG A 44 6.60 -12.56 -2.14
CA ARG A 44 7.13 -12.43 -3.49
C ARG A 44 8.49 -11.72 -3.46
N ILE A 45 9.40 -12.18 -4.30
CA ILE A 45 10.75 -11.64 -4.44
C ILE A 45 10.97 -11.20 -5.88
N ALA A 46 11.26 -9.92 -6.10
CA ALA A 46 11.59 -9.38 -7.40
C ALA A 46 12.87 -10.03 -7.96
N ALA A 47 12.83 -10.42 -9.23
CA ALA A 47 14.02 -10.71 -10.01
C ALA A 47 14.84 -9.42 -10.23
N GLU A 48 16.09 -9.57 -10.66
CA GLU A 48 17.00 -8.43 -10.88
C GLU A 48 16.43 -7.40 -11.86
N ASN A 49 15.71 -7.86 -12.90
CA ASN A 49 15.07 -7.02 -13.90
C ASN A 49 13.67 -6.52 -13.50
N GLU A 50 13.10 -7.00 -12.39
CA GLU A 50 11.80 -6.57 -11.86
C GLU A 50 12.00 -5.37 -10.92
N THR A 51 12.37 -4.23 -11.50
CA THR A 51 12.55 -2.97 -10.75
C THR A 51 11.23 -2.40 -10.23
N THR A 52 11.29 -1.41 -9.34
CA THR A 52 10.10 -0.75 -8.79
C THR A 52 9.27 -0.09 -9.90
N GLY A 53 9.92 0.57 -10.87
CA GLY A 53 9.27 1.13 -12.06
C GLY A 53 8.69 0.05 -12.98
N PHE A 54 9.41 -1.06 -13.17
CA PHE A 54 8.92 -2.19 -13.96
C PHE A 54 7.63 -2.78 -13.37
N MET A 55 7.60 -3.01 -12.06
CA MET A 55 6.41 -3.53 -11.38
C MET A 55 5.26 -2.53 -11.43
N ALA A 56 5.52 -1.24 -11.23
CA ALA A 56 4.53 -0.18 -11.34
C ALA A 56 3.86 -0.18 -12.72
N TYR A 57 4.64 -0.26 -13.81
CA TYR A 57 4.11 -0.35 -15.16
C TYR A 57 3.27 -1.61 -15.39
N ASN A 58 3.76 -2.78 -14.95
CA ASN A 58 3.02 -4.01 -15.13
C ASN A 58 1.71 -4.06 -14.33
N ALA A 59 1.59 -3.30 -13.24
CA ALA A 59 0.35 -3.15 -12.48
C ALA A 59 -0.69 -2.27 -13.18
N VAL A 60 -0.37 -1.58 -14.28
CA VAL A 60 -1.30 -0.63 -14.94
C VAL A 60 -1.37 -0.79 -16.46
N LYS A 61 -0.51 -1.62 -17.07
CA LYS A 61 -0.39 -1.76 -18.53
C LYS A 61 -1.67 -2.21 -19.25
N ASP A 62 -2.61 -2.82 -18.54
CA ASP A 62 -3.87 -3.32 -19.10
C ASP A 62 -5.06 -2.40 -18.75
N MET A 63 -4.82 -1.31 -18.02
CA MET A 63 -5.84 -0.31 -17.66
C MET A 63 -6.25 0.54 -18.85
N LYS A 64 -7.49 1.01 -18.82
CA LYS A 64 -8.01 1.93 -19.83
C LYS A 64 -8.13 3.34 -19.28
N PHE A 65 -7.36 4.24 -19.88
CA PHE A 65 -7.38 5.67 -19.55
C PHE A 65 -8.29 6.41 -20.53
N LYS A 66 -9.20 7.25 -20.03
CA LYS A 66 -10.02 8.14 -20.85
C LYS A 66 -9.38 9.53 -20.94
N ASN A 67 -8.99 10.09 -19.80
CA ASN A 67 -8.45 11.44 -19.72
C ASN A 67 -7.53 11.61 -18.50
N LEU A 68 -6.51 10.74 -18.40
CA LEU A 68 -5.54 10.76 -17.32
C LEU A 68 -4.81 12.12 -17.23
N LYS A 69 -4.81 12.74 -16.04
CA LYS A 69 -4.17 14.05 -15.79
C LYS A 69 -3.02 14.01 -14.82
N MET A 70 -2.94 12.96 -14.00
CA MET A 70 -1.92 12.85 -12.98
C MET A 70 -1.54 11.39 -12.75
N ILE A 71 -0.26 11.15 -12.53
CA ILE A 71 0.32 9.89 -12.09
C ILE A 71 1.09 10.16 -10.81
N ILE A 72 0.71 9.49 -9.73
CA ILE A 72 1.44 9.54 -8.47
C ILE A 72 1.90 8.12 -8.11
N VAL A 73 3.20 7.97 -7.82
CA VAL A 73 3.75 6.70 -7.34
C VAL A 73 4.19 6.84 -5.88
N ALA A 74 3.56 6.08 -4.99
CA ALA A 74 4.02 5.88 -3.62
C ALA A 74 5.12 4.81 -3.59
N THR A 75 6.33 5.20 -3.23
CA THR A 75 7.46 4.28 -3.10
C THR A 75 8.51 4.81 -2.13
N SER A 76 9.20 3.90 -1.43
CA SER A 76 10.42 4.18 -0.67
C SER A 76 11.63 3.42 -1.22
N THR A 77 11.46 2.72 -2.35
CA THR A 77 12.49 1.97 -3.06
C THR A 77 12.53 2.36 -4.54
N PRO A 78 12.63 3.66 -4.87
CA PRO A 78 12.68 4.07 -6.28
C PRO A 78 13.94 3.52 -6.96
N ASP A 79 13.85 3.28 -8.27
CA ASP A 79 14.96 2.72 -9.06
C ASP A 79 16.16 3.67 -9.09
N VAL A 80 15.88 4.97 -9.09
CA VAL A 80 16.84 6.08 -9.07
C VAL A 80 16.27 7.21 -8.21
N ALA A 81 17.13 8.09 -7.68
CA ALA A 81 16.67 9.26 -6.94
C ALA A 81 15.89 10.26 -7.83
N PHE A 82 16.32 10.39 -9.08
CA PHE A 82 15.63 11.13 -10.13
C PHE A 82 16.09 10.60 -11.51
N PRO A 83 15.22 10.60 -12.54
CA PRO A 83 13.81 11.05 -12.54
C PRO A 83 12.87 10.15 -11.73
N SER A 84 11.64 10.63 -11.45
CA SER A 84 10.65 9.91 -10.64
C SER A 84 10.15 8.62 -11.31
N CYS A 85 9.71 7.66 -10.50
CA CYS A 85 9.03 6.44 -10.95
C CYS A 85 7.74 6.79 -11.72
N ALA A 86 7.01 7.83 -11.28
CA ALA A 86 5.86 8.36 -12.00
C ALA A 86 6.22 8.87 -13.41
N SER A 87 7.37 9.53 -13.58
CA SER A 87 7.86 9.97 -14.90
C SER A 87 8.23 8.79 -15.80
N TYR A 88 8.88 7.76 -15.24
CA TYR A 88 9.12 6.50 -15.97
C TYR A 88 7.81 5.86 -16.43
N LEU A 89 6.81 5.82 -15.54
CA LEU A 89 5.50 5.26 -15.84
C LEU A 89 4.78 6.05 -16.95
N HIS A 90 4.84 7.38 -16.91
CA HIS A 90 4.31 8.23 -17.97
C HIS A 90 4.95 7.94 -19.33
N GLN A 91 6.27 7.78 -19.38
CA GLN A 91 6.96 7.38 -20.61
C GLN A 91 6.42 6.04 -21.12
N LYS A 92 6.35 5.02 -20.27
CA LYS A 92 5.89 3.67 -20.67
C LYS A 92 4.43 3.63 -21.10
N LEU A 93 3.56 4.36 -20.42
CA LEU A 93 2.17 4.50 -20.82
C LEU A 93 2.01 5.33 -22.10
N SER A 94 2.86 6.34 -22.33
CA SER A 94 2.87 7.08 -23.60
C SER A 94 3.28 6.18 -24.78
N GLU A 95 4.30 5.33 -24.57
CA GLU A 95 4.76 4.35 -25.57
C GLU A 95 3.67 3.30 -25.90
N SER A 96 2.89 2.84 -24.91
CA SER A 96 1.93 1.75 -25.06
C SER A 96 0.48 2.19 -25.38
N HIS A 97 0.06 3.34 -24.87
CA HIS A 97 -1.33 3.83 -24.97
C HIS A 97 -1.47 5.15 -25.73
N GLY A 98 -0.37 5.75 -26.18
CA GLY A 98 -0.40 7.03 -26.90
C GLY A 98 -0.86 8.21 -26.01
N LEU A 99 -0.56 8.16 -24.70
CA LEU A 99 -0.96 9.21 -23.76
C LEU A 99 -0.38 10.59 -24.12
N CYS A 100 -1.12 11.63 -23.72
CA CYS A 100 -0.74 13.02 -23.93
C CYS A 100 0.48 13.45 -23.08
N ARG A 101 1.13 14.54 -23.48
CA ARG A 101 2.29 15.13 -22.78
C ARG A 101 1.93 15.96 -21.53
N ASN A 102 0.65 16.28 -21.33
CA ASN A 102 0.18 17.16 -20.25
C ASN A 102 -0.35 16.34 -19.05
N ILE A 103 0.54 15.54 -18.44
CA ILE A 103 0.22 14.70 -17.28
C ILE A 103 1.19 15.07 -16.15
N MET A 104 0.67 15.45 -14.99
CA MET A 104 1.47 15.73 -13.81
C MET A 104 2.02 14.43 -13.23
N CYS A 105 3.33 14.34 -12.99
CA CYS A 105 3.98 13.11 -12.52
C CYS A 105 4.93 13.40 -11.35
N PHE A 106 4.76 12.71 -10.23
CA PHE A 106 5.68 12.78 -9.10
C PHE A 106 5.58 11.55 -8.19
N ASP A 107 6.61 11.32 -7.39
CA ASP A 107 6.63 10.26 -6.39
C ASP A 107 6.31 10.81 -4.99
N VAL A 108 5.67 10.01 -4.15
CA VAL A 108 5.42 10.28 -2.73
C VAL A 108 6.23 9.30 -1.89
N HIS A 109 7.16 9.83 -1.10
CA HIS A 109 8.00 9.08 -0.18
C HIS A 109 7.45 9.20 1.25
N ASP A 110 6.61 8.25 1.66
CA ASP A 110 6.00 8.21 3.00
C ASP A 110 5.86 6.77 3.51
N ALA A 111 6.88 5.94 3.21
CA ALA A 111 6.98 4.54 3.62
C ALA A 111 5.68 3.76 3.36
N CYS A 112 5.30 2.88 4.29
CA CYS A 112 4.09 2.07 4.21
C CYS A 112 2.79 2.88 4.22
N ASN A 113 2.84 4.17 4.59
CA ASN A 113 1.70 5.08 4.58
C ASN A 113 1.48 5.77 3.22
N GLY A 114 2.45 5.66 2.31
CA GLY A 114 2.48 6.41 1.06
C GLY A 114 1.27 6.24 0.16
N PHE A 115 0.64 5.06 0.13
CA PHE A 115 -0.53 4.84 -0.72
C PHE A 115 -1.77 5.59 -0.22
N VAL A 116 -2.05 5.58 1.09
CA VAL A 116 -3.17 6.35 1.67
C VAL A 116 -2.93 7.85 1.50
N GLN A 117 -1.69 8.30 1.69
CA GLN A 117 -1.33 9.71 1.48
C GLN A 117 -1.49 10.14 0.02
N THR A 118 -1.07 9.28 -0.91
CA THR A 118 -1.21 9.52 -2.34
C THR A 118 -2.67 9.57 -2.77
N MET A 119 -3.51 8.70 -2.21
CA MET A 119 -4.95 8.71 -2.44
C MET A 119 -5.60 10.02 -1.97
N ASP A 120 -5.25 10.52 -0.78
CA ASP A 120 -5.74 11.82 -0.29
C ASP A 120 -5.30 12.97 -1.20
N ILE A 121 -4.04 12.99 -1.65
CA ILE A 121 -3.54 14.01 -2.59
C ILE A 121 -4.33 13.95 -3.91
N ALA A 122 -4.49 12.76 -4.49
CA ALA A 122 -5.22 12.56 -5.74
C ALA A 122 -6.67 13.07 -5.65
N LEU A 123 -7.37 12.71 -4.57
CA LEU A 123 -8.76 13.13 -4.34
C LEU A 123 -8.86 14.65 -4.10
N GLN A 124 -7.88 15.29 -3.46
CA GLN A 124 -7.87 16.75 -3.33
C GLN A 124 -7.79 17.44 -4.70
N TYR A 125 -6.95 16.95 -5.63
CA TYR A 125 -6.88 17.49 -6.98
C TYR A 125 -8.17 17.26 -7.78
N LEU A 126 -8.69 16.03 -7.77
CA LEU A 126 -9.94 15.65 -8.45
C LEU A 126 -11.15 16.47 -8.00
N ASN A 127 -11.18 16.92 -6.73
CA ASN A 127 -12.28 17.72 -6.19
C ASN A 127 -12.07 19.23 -6.27
N SER A 128 -10.84 19.70 -6.51
CA SER A 128 -10.52 21.14 -6.51
C SER A 128 -10.45 21.74 -7.91
N PHE A 129 -10.22 20.93 -8.94
CA PHE A 129 -9.90 21.39 -10.29
C PHE A 129 -10.71 20.64 -11.33
N GLU A 130 -11.54 21.35 -12.10
CA GLU A 130 -12.44 20.75 -13.10
C GLU A 130 -11.68 20.03 -14.23
N GLU A 131 -10.45 20.45 -14.53
CA GLU A 131 -9.64 19.81 -15.58
C GLU A 131 -9.13 18.42 -15.19
N TYR A 132 -9.10 18.08 -13.89
CA TYR A 132 -8.69 16.78 -13.38
C TYR A 132 -9.88 15.82 -13.35
N SER A 133 -9.86 14.86 -14.27
CA SER A 133 -10.95 13.87 -14.43
C SER A 133 -10.53 12.45 -14.08
N GLU A 134 -9.27 12.08 -14.36
CA GLU A 134 -8.71 10.80 -13.96
C GLU A 134 -7.30 10.98 -13.37
N VAL A 135 -7.05 10.36 -12.22
CA VAL A 135 -5.74 10.32 -11.54
C VAL A 135 -5.35 8.87 -11.29
N LEU A 136 -4.16 8.49 -11.74
CA LEU A 136 -3.59 7.17 -11.49
C LEU A 136 -2.72 7.24 -10.24
N ILE A 137 -3.00 6.39 -9.27
CA ILE A 137 -2.15 6.19 -8.09
C ILE A 137 -1.59 4.78 -8.09
N VAL A 138 -0.30 4.64 -7.76
CA VAL A 138 0.40 3.35 -7.72
C VAL A 138 1.20 3.25 -6.44
N GLY A 139 1.09 2.14 -5.71
CA GLY A 139 2.06 1.74 -4.70
C GLY A 139 2.97 0.67 -5.28
N SER A 140 4.28 0.89 -5.31
CA SER A 140 5.24 -0.08 -5.87
C SER A 140 6.52 -0.11 -5.06
N GLU A 141 6.95 -1.32 -4.65
CA GLU A 141 8.08 -1.47 -3.74
C GLU A 141 8.90 -2.73 -4.03
N THR A 142 10.22 -2.60 -4.02
CA THR A 142 11.22 -3.68 -3.96
C THR A 142 11.87 -3.74 -2.58
N MET A 143 11.05 -3.85 -1.52
CA MET A 143 11.50 -3.84 -0.12
C MET A 143 12.57 -4.89 0.18
N THR A 144 12.55 -6.02 -0.53
CA THR A 144 13.50 -7.13 -0.30
C THR A 144 14.96 -6.73 -0.57
N LYS A 145 15.20 -5.70 -1.41
CA LYS A 145 16.54 -5.15 -1.65
C LYS A 145 17.12 -4.46 -0.41
N LEU A 146 16.24 -3.93 0.45
CA LEU A 146 16.61 -3.27 1.70
C LEU A 146 16.70 -4.23 2.90
N ILE A 147 16.44 -5.52 2.72
CA ILE A 147 16.54 -6.50 3.81
C ILE A 147 18.01 -6.83 4.11
N ASP A 148 18.37 -6.85 5.39
CA ASP A 148 19.54 -7.57 5.87
C ASP A 148 19.15 -9.04 6.10
N TRP A 149 19.61 -9.93 5.23
CA TRP A 149 19.26 -11.35 5.27
C TRP A 149 19.93 -12.12 6.42
N THR A 150 20.68 -11.43 7.28
CA THR A 150 21.19 -11.96 8.56
C THR A 150 20.32 -11.53 9.75
N ASP A 151 19.45 -10.52 9.59
CA ASP A 151 18.52 -10.10 10.62
C ASP A 151 17.18 -10.85 10.51
N ARG A 152 16.96 -11.80 11.42
CA ARG A 152 15.69 -12.54 11.51
C ARG A 152 14.49 -11.60 11.72
N GLY A 153 14.66 -10.45 12.38
CA GLY A 153 13.57 -9.54 12.71
C GLY A 153 12.89 -8.93 11.49
N THR A 154 13.65 -8.66 10.42
CA THR A 154 13.15 -8.03 9.19
C THR A 154 13.07 -9.00 8.00
N ALA A 155 13.98 -9.98 7.91
CA ALA A 155 14.01 -10.95 6.80
C ALA A 155 12.73 -11.79 6.67
N ILE A 156 12.00 -11.97 7.77
CA ILE A 156 10.74 -12.73 7.83
C ILE A 156 9.50 -11.90 7.52
N LEU A 157 9.62 -10.62 7.14
CA LEU A 157 8.49 -9.69 7.03
C LEU A 157 8.20 -9.30 5.59
N PHE A 158 9.18 -8.73 4.91
CA PHE A 158 8.91 -7.98 3.69
C PHE A 158 8.79 -8.87 2.44
N GLY A 159 8.10 -8.31 1.45
CA GLY A 159 7.98 -8.83 0.10
C GLY A 159 7.91 -7.68 -0.90
N ASP A 160 7.89 -8.01 -2.18
CA ASP A 160 7.88 -7.04 -3.28
C ASP A 160 6.56 -7.09 -4.06
N GLY A 161 6.22 -5.99 -4.71
CA GLY A 161 5.08 -5.94 -5.62
C GLY A 161 4.63 -4.52 -5.95
N ALA A 162 3.59 -4.44 -6.78
CA ALA A 162 2.92 -3.20 -7.10
C ALA A 162 1.40 -3.38 -7.15
N GLY A 163 0.68 -2.34 -6.78
CA GLY A 163 -0.77 -2.24 -6.96
C GLY A 163 -1.17 -0.81 -7.32
N SER A 164 -2.30 -0.67 -7.99
CA SER A 164 -2.74 0.60 -8.56
C SER A 164 -4.24 0.81 -8.47
N MET A 165 -4.65 2.08 -8.46
CA MET A 165 -6.03 2.50 -8.60
C MET A 165 -6.12 3.68 -9.57
N LEU A 166 -7.06 3.61 -10.51
CA LEU A 166 -7.47 4.74 -11.32
C LEU A 166 -8.67 5.41 -10.64
N LEU A 167 -8.53 6.69 -10.31
CA LEU A 167 -9.52 7.44 -9.54
C LEU A 167 -10.18 8.53 -10.38
N ASN A 168 -11.45 8.81 -10.10
CA ASN A 168 -12.18 9.99 -10.57
C ASN A 168 -12.88 10.70 -9.38
N ASN A 169 -13.67 11.73 -9.64
CA ASN A 169 -14.40 12.49 -8.62
C ASN A 169 -15.82 11.97 -8.31
N SER A 170 -16.20 10.79 -8.81
CA SER A 170 -17.54 10.19 -8.64
C SER A 170 -17.65 9.44 -7.31
N GLY A 171 -17.76 10.17 -6.20
CA GLY A 171 -17.97 9.60 -4.87
C GLY A 171 -17.79 10.64 -3.79
N LYS A 172 -17.53 10.21 -2.54
CA LYS A 172 -17.33 11.12 -1.41
C LYS A 172 -16.20 10.68 -0.51
N VAL A 173 -15.36 11.63 -0.10
CA VAL A 173 -14.49 11.44 1.07
C VAL A 173 -15.33 11.65 2.31
N LEU A 174 -15.48 10.61 3.13
CA LEU A 174 -16.29 10.64 4.35
C LEU A 174 -15.46 10.92 5.61
N TYR A 175 -14.20 10.49 5.60
CA TYR A 175 -13.28 10.69 6.72
C TYR A 175 -11.85 10.72 6.20
N LYS A 176 -11.02 11.55 6.82
CA LYS A 176 -9.58 11.55 6.60
C LYS A 176 -8.84 11.88 7.88
N SER A 177 -7.71 11.23 8.08
CA SER A 177 -6.78 11.50 9.16
C SER A 177 -5.36 11.21 8.71
N SER A 178 -4.43 11.97 9.28
CA SER A 178 -3.00 11.78 9.07
C SER A 178 -2.30 12.35 10.30
N LYS A 179 -1.59 11.51 11.04
CA LYS A 179 -0.93 11.88 12.30
C LYS A 179 0.53 11.45 12.27
N SER A 180 1.42 12.41 12.51
CA SER A 180 2.83 12.14 12.77
C SER A 180 3.02 11.79 14.24
N ILE A 181 3.86 10.80 14.51
CA ILE A 181 4.25 10.35 15.84
C ILE A 181 5.77 10.51 15.92
N PRO A 182 6.29 11.49 16.70
CA PRO A 182 7.72 11.81 16.74
C PRO A 182 8.57 10.63 17.21
N ASN A 183 9.08 9.85 16.25
CA ASN A 183 9.93 8.69 16.49
C ASN A 183 10.60 8.25 15.19
N TYR A 184 11.71 8.91 14.86
CA TYR A 184 12.46 8.64 13.64
C TYR A 184 13.24 7.31 13.69
N ASP A 185 13.71 6.93 14.88
CA ASP A 185 14.71 5.86 15.01
C ASP A 185 14.13 4.44 15.08
N SER A 186 12.87 4.30 15.49
CA SER A 186 12.24 2.98 15.70
C SER A 186 12.01 2.17 14.41
N LEU A 187 11.95 2.83 13.25
CA LEU A 187 11.86 2.21 11.94
C LEU A 187 12.49 3.14 10.90
N ASN A 188 13.67 2.81 10.42
CA ASN A 188 14.41 3.59 9.44
C ASN A 188 15.27 2.68 8.54
N THR A 189 16.09 3.32 7.69
CA THR A 189 17.15 2.64 6.95
C THR A 189 18.51 3.11 7.45
N SER A 190 19.40 2.18 7.79
CA SER A 190 20.81 2.44 8.11
C SER A 190 21.67 1.62 7.15
N GLY A 191 22.64 2.25 6.47
CA GLY A 191 23.48 1.57 5.48
C GLY A 191 22.69 0.92 4.32
N ASN A 192 21.59 1.53 3.88
CA ASN A 192 20.63 1.00 2.90
C ASN A 192 19.91 -0.29 3.34
N LYS A 193 19.92 -0.62 4.64
CA LYS A 193 19.20 -1.75 5.21
C LYS A 193 18.17 -1.30 6.22
N ILE A 194 17.03 -1.98 6.26
CA ILE A 194 15.95 -1.69 7.21
C ILE A 194 16.47 -1.99 8.63
N ASN A 195 16.30 -1.03 9.52
CA ASN A 195 16.52 -1.19 10.95
C ASN A 195 15.21 -0.91 11.68
N MET A 196 14.81 -1.82 12.58
CA MET A 196 13.50 -1.77 13.20
C MET A 196 13.51 -2.24 14.66
N ASN A 197 13.00 -1.40 15.56
CA ASN A 197 12.59 -1.81 16.90
C ASN A 197 11.17 -2.39 16.86
N GLY A 198 11.05 -3.68 16.50
CA GLY A 198 9.76 -4.31 16.27
C GLY A 198 8.77 -4.24 17.44
N ARG A 199 9.25 -4.23 18.70
CA ARG A 199 8.38 -4.12 19.88
C ARG A 199 7.72 -2.74 19.97
N GLU A 200 8.52 -1.70 19.75
CA GLU A 200 8.07 -0.31 19.80
C GLU A 200 7.15 0.04 18.64
N VAL A 201 7.52 -0.40 17.43
CA VAL A 201 6.70 -0.27 16.21
C VAL A 201 5.36 -0.96 16.41
N PHE A 202 5.35 -2.21 16.89
CA PHE A 202 4.11 -2.95 17.14
C PHE A 202 3.19 -2.23 18.13
N LYS A 203 3.71 -1.81 19.29
CA LYS A 203 2.92 -1.13 20.33
C LYS A 203 2.31 0.18 19.79
N THR A 204 3.10 0.94 19.05
CA THR A 204 2.68 2.23 18.49
C THR A 204 1.65 2.04 17.39
N ALA A 205 1.88 1.07 16.49
CA ALA A 205 0.96 0.73 15.42
C ALA A 205 -0.41 0.29 15.95
N VAL A 206 -0.46 -0.63 16.92
CA VAL A 206 -1.73 -1.11 17.50
C VAL A 206 -2.53 0.04 18.11
N ARG A 207 -1.87 0.90 18.90
CA ARG A 207 -2.52 2.07 19.51
C ARG A 207 -3.04 3.03 18.44
N SER A 208 -2.17 3.46 17.53
CA SER A 208 -2.49 4.45 16.50
C SER A 208 -3.61 3.96 15.59
N PHE A 209 -3.54 2.72 15.10
CA PHE A 209 -4.60 2.14 14.27
C PHE A 209 -5.92 2.03 15.00
N SER A 210 -5.92 1.50 16.22
CA SER A 210 -7.17 1.30 16.97
C SER A 210 -7.86 2.64 17.23
N GLU A 211 -7.10 3.68 17.60
CA GLU A 211 -7.65 5.03 17.80
C GLU A 211 -8.22 5.60 16.50
N ASP A 212 -7.48 5.49 15.40
CA ASP A 212 -7.85 6.10 14.12
C ASP A 212 -9.05 5.41 13.45
N VAL A 213 -9.08 4.07 13.49
CA VAL A 213 -10.23 3.28 13.04
C VAL A 213 -11.48 3.58 13.86
N ASN A 214 -11.37 3.66 15.20
CA ASN A 214 -12.51 4.03 16.04
C ASN A 214 -13.01 5.45 15.72
N ASN A 215 -12.10 6.40 15.46
CA ASN A 215 -12.49 7.74 15.05
C ASN A 215 -13.20 7.73 13.70
N ALA A 216 -12.69 6.98 12.71
CA ALA A 216 -13.36 6.82 11.43
C ALA A 216 -14.78 6.29 11.60
N MET A 217 -14.94 5.17 12.33
CA MET A 217 -16.25 4.56 12.60
C MET A 217 -17.22 5.50 13.32
N ASN A 218 -16.76 6.27 14.31
CA ASN A 218 -17.59 7.24 15.01
C ASN A 218 -18.09 8.37 14.10
N ASN A 219 -17.35 8.71 13.03
CA ASN A 219 -17.73 9.73 12.08
C ASN A 219 -18.59 9.19 10.93
N VAL A 220 -18.27 7.99 10.42
CA VAL A 220 -18.89 7.47 9.19
C VAL A 220 -19.93 6.37 9.43
N GLY A 221 -20.00 5.82 10.64
CA GLY A 221 -20.85 4.68 10.98
C GLY A 221 -20.26 3.34 10.52
N GLU A 222 -21.13 2.43 10.09
CA GLU A 222 -20.74 1.11 9.58
C GLU A 222 -19.85 1.24 8.33
N ILE A 223 -18.85 0.35 8.25
CA ILE A 223 -17.87 0.26 7.16
C ILE A 223 -18.09 -1.07 6.45
N ASP A 224 -18.27 -1.03 5.13
CA ASP A 224 -18.48 -2.22 4.31
C ASP A 224 -17.18 -2.98 4.08
N TRP A 225 -16.08 -2.24 3.86
CA TRP A 225 -14.76 -2.81 3.57
C TRP A 225 -13.67 -2.09 4.35
N PHE A 226 -12.82 -2.86 5.02
CA PHE A 226 -11.63 -2.38 5.72
C PHE A 226 -10.37 -2.95 5.10
N VAL A 227 -9.51 -2.06 4.62
CA VAL A 227 -8.28 -2.40 3.89
C VAL A 227 -7.08 -1.82 4.65
N PRO A 228 -6.57 -2.53 5.67
CA PRO A 228 -5.39 -2.10 6.39
C PRO A 228 -4.11 -2.32 5.58
N HIS A 229 -3.06 -1.62 5.96
CA HIS A 229 -1.69 -2.00 5.61
C HIS A 229 -1.37 -3.42 6.11
N GLN A 230 -0.86 -4.25 5.22
CA GLN A 230 -0.61 -5.68 5.43
C GLN A 230 0.75 -5.94 6.12
N ALA A 231 0.98 -5.35 7.30
CA ALA A 231 2.28 -5.46 7.99
C ALA A 231 2.49 -6.78 8.73
N ASN A 232 1.50 -7.13 9.55
CA ASN A 232 1.56 -8.23 10.51
C ASN A 232 0.13 -8.54 10.97
N LEU A 233 -0.29 -9.80 10.86
CA LEU A 233 -1.64 -10.24 11.20
C LEU A 233 -2.02 -9.87 12.65
N ARG A 234 -1.09 -9.98 13.60
CA ARG A 234 -1.36 -9.70 15.02
C ARG A 234 -1.68 -8.23 15.29
N ILE A 235 -1.13 -7.30 14.50
CA ILE A 235 -1.52 -5.88 14.60
C ILE A 235 -2.98 -5.75 14.18
N ILE A 236 -3.36 -6.35 13.05
CA ILE A 236 -4.71 -6.27 12.48
C ILE A 236 -5.72 -6.93 13.42
N GLU A 237 -5.43 -8.12 13.93
CA GLU A 237 -6.26 -8.80 14.94
C GLU A 237 -6.44 -7.95 16.21
N SER A 238 -5.39 -7.27 16.66
CA SER A 238 -5.49 -6.38 17.82
C SER A 238 -6.38 -5.18 17.54
N VAL A 239 -6.31 -4.63 16.33
CA VAL A 239 -7.17 -3.52 15.89
C VAL A 239 -8.62 -3.97 15.80
N LEU A 240 -8.90 -5.14 15.23
CA LEU A 240 -10.25 -5.70 15.19
C LEU A 240 -10.80 -5.91 16.61
N LYS A 241 -10.01 -6.46 17.54
CA LYS A 241 -10.43 -6.64 18.95
C LYS A 241 -10.69 -5.32 19.68
N ASN A 242 -9.97 -4.26 19.33
CA ASN A 242 -10.06 -2.95 19.98
C ASN A 242 -11.06 -2.00 19.30
N THR A 243 -11.73 -2.45 18.24
CA THR A 243 -12.68 -1.64 17.46
C THR A 243 -14.00 -2.40 17.31
N LYS A 244 -15.02 -1.73 16.77
CA LYS A 244 -16.31 -2.37 16.47
C LYS A 244 -16.39 -2.83 15.00
N LEU A 245 -15.25 -2.93 14.31
CA LEU A 245 -15.21 -3.37 12.92
C LEU A 245 -15.74 -4.78 12.80
N ASN A 246 -16.56 -5.00 11.78
CA ASN A 246 -16.99 -6.35 11.42
C ASN A 246 -15.80 -7.10 10.81
N GLU A 247 -15.43 -8.25 11.37
CA GLU A 247 -14.33 -9.07 10.83
C GLU A 247 -14.55 -9.43 9.36
N LYS A 248 -15.81 -9.56 8.91
CA LYS A 248 -16.15 -9.84 7.51
C LYS A 248 -15.84 -8.68 6.55
N SER A 249 -15.62 -7.47 7.07
CA SER A 249 -15.19 -6.32 6.26
C SER A 249 -13.69 -6.34 5.97
N LEU A 250 -12.89 -7.13 6.71
CA LEU A 250 -11.44 -7.13 6.58
C LEU A 250 -11.00 -7.73 5.24
N ILE A 251 -10.17 -6.98 4.53
CA ILE A 251 -9.40 -7.47 3.39
C ILE A 251 -7.95 -7.71 3.85
N TYR A 252 -7.54 -8.99 3.90
CA TYR A 252 -6.21 -9.39 4.30
C TYR A 252 -5.62 -10.45 3.38
N ASN A 253 -4.39 -10.23 2.93
CA ASN A 253 -3.60 -11.17 2.14
C ASN A 253 -2.10 -11.14 2.51
N GLY A 254 -1.75 -10.50 3.63
CA GLY A 254 -0.38 -10.45 4.13
C GLY A 254 0.21 -11.82 4.41
N ASN A 255 -0.62 -12.86 4.59
CA ASN A 255 -0.15 -14.23 4.70
C ASN A 255 0.56 -14.72 3.43
N LEU A 256 0.12 -14.27 2.25
CA LEU A 256 0.64 -14.69 0.95
C LEU A 256 1.78 -13.82 0.43
N TYR A 257 1.77 -12.53 0.77
CA TYR A 257 2.69 -11.54 0.18
C TYR A 257 3.64 -10.88 1.16
N GLY A 258 3.46 -11.11 2.47
CA GLY A 258 4.17 -10.39 3.51
C GLY A 258 3.88 -8.88 3.48
N ASN A 259 4.81 -8.11 4.05
CA ASN A 259 4.74 -6.66 4.03
C ASN A 259 5.34 -6.10 2.73
N THR A 260 4.49 -5.63 1.82
CA THR A 260 4.89 -4.98 0.55
C THR A 260 4.87 -3.44 0.63
N SER A 261 4.99 -2.88 1.83
CA SER A 261 5.00 -1.43 2.10
C SER A 261 3.84 -0.70 1.39
N ALA A 262 4.08 0.33 0.59
CA ALA A 262 3.06 1.12 -0.10
C ALA A 262 2.22 0.28 -1.08
N ALA A 263 2.71 -0.86 -1.58
CA ALA A 263 1.95 -1.73 -2.48
C ALA A 263 0.92 -2.60 -1.76
N SER A 264 0.98 -2.70 -0.43
CA SER A 264 0.16 -3.64 0.35
C SER A 264 -1.34 -3.42 0.22
N ILE A 265 -1.80 -2.18 0.41
CA ILE A 265 -3.22 -1.80 0.31
C ILE A 265 -3.78 -2.05 -1.09
N PRO A 266 -3.17 -1.55 -2.18
CA PRO A 266 -3.76 -1.75 -3.50
C PRO A 266 -3.69 -3.21 -3.97
N ILE A 267 -2.67 -3.98 -3.58
CA ILE A 267 -2.62 -5.43 -3.87
C ILE A 267 -3.78 -6.16 -3.16
N ALA A 268 -4.01 -5.86 -1.87
CA ALA A 268 -5.13 -6.42 -1.12
C ALA A 268 -6.48 -6.01 -1.73
N PHE A 269 -6.64 -4.73 -2.04
CA PHE A 269 -7.87 -4.20 -2.63
C PHE A 269 -8.22 -4.83 -3.97
N HIS A 270 -7.22 -5.02 -4.85
CA HIS A 270 -7.42 -5.59 -6.19
C HIS A 270 -8.18 -6.94 -6.15
N GLN A 271 -7.91 -7.78 -5.14
CA GLN A 271 -8.52 -9.11 -5.02
C GLN A 271 -10.04 -9.06 -4.77
N GLU A 272 -10.52 -7.98 -4.17
CA GLU A 272 -11.90 -7.85 -3.70
C GLU A 272 -12.72 -6.82 -4.49
N PHE A 273 -12.07 -6.03 -5.37
CA PHE A 273 -12.71 -4.95 -6.12
C PHE A 273 -13.95 -5.39 -6.91
N SER A 274 -13.94 -6.58 -7.50
CA SER A 274 -15.08 -7.13 -8.25
C SER A 274 -16.36 -7.33 -7.42
N LYS A 275 -16.23 -7.40 -6.08
CA LYS A 275 -17.35 -7.56 -5.14
C LYS A 275 -17.90 -6.21 -4.64
N MET A 276 -17.21 -5.12 -4.94
CA MET A 276 -17.58 -3.78 -4.47
C MET A 276 -18.68 -3.17 -5.32
N LYS A 277 -19.49 -2.30 -4.72
CA LYS A 277 -20.66 -1.68 -5.33
C LYS A 277 -20.73 -0.21 -4.95
N LYS A 278 -21.30 0.59 -5.84
CA LYS A 278 -21.62 2.00 -5.57
C LYS A 278 -22.42 2.12 -4.27
N GLY A 279 -22.03 3.07 -3.42
CA GLY A 279 -22.57 3.30 -2.09
C GLY A 279 -21.78 2.65 -0.95
N HIS A 280 -20.93 1.65 -1.23
CA HIS A 280 -20.08 1.03 -0.21
C HIS A 280 -19.10 2.03 0.39
N LYS A 281 -18.91 1.95 1.71
CA LYS A 281 -17.90 2.70 2.46
C LYS A 281 -16.66 1.83 2.63
N ILE A 282 -15.54 2.35 2.15
CA ILE A 282 -14.24 1.66 2.22
C ILE A 282 -13.30 2.48 3.09
N LEU A 283 -12.81 1.88 4.17
CA LEU A 283 -11.79 2.44 5.04
C LEU A 283 -10.41 1.87 4.68
N PHE A 284 -9.52 2.74 4.23
CA PHE A 284 -8.10 2.45 4.06
C PHE A 284 -7.33 2.99 5.26
N SER A 285 -6.45 2.18 5.85
CA SER A 285 -5.63 2.61 7.00
C SER A 285 -4.20 2.10 6.87
N ALA A 286 -3.22 2.98 7.03
CA ALA A 286 -1.81 2.64 6.92
C ALA A 286 -0.97 3.23 8.06
N PHE A 287 0.07 2.50 8.44
CA PHE A 287 1.05 2.92 9.44
C PHE A 287 2.43 2.59 8.91
N GLY A 288 3.38 3.52 9.05
CA GLY A 288 4.72 3.36 8.51
C GLY A 288 5.78 4.16 9.26
N ALA A 289 7.02 4.07 8.76
CA ALA A 289 8.17 4.82 9.23
C ALA A 289 7.88 6.34 9.29
N GLY A 290 8.47 7.03 10.26
CA GLY A 290 8.19 8.44 10.56
C GLY A 290 8.10 8.75 12.06
N LEU A 291 7.39 7.98 12.90
CA LEU A 291 6.31 7.06 12.58
C LEU A 291 5.06 7.85 12.17
N ARG A 292 4.22 7.29 11.30
CA ARG A 292 3.01 7.97 10.83
C ARG A 292 1.86 7.00 10.69
N GLY A 293 0.66 7.47 11.02
CA GLY A 293 -0.59 6.75 10.75
C GLY A 293 -1.56 7.63 9.97
N SER A 294 -2.20 7.07 8.95
CA SER A 294 -3.28 7.73 8.21
C SER A 294 -4.44 6.77 7.96
N SER A 295 -5.64 7.33 7.94
CA SER A 295 -6.83 6.65 7.44
C SER A 295 -7.62 7.54 6.48
N LEU A 296 -8.26 6.91 5.51
CA LEU A 296 -9.12 7.55 4.53
C LEU A 296 -10.34 6.67 4.32
N CYS A 297 -11.53 7.21 4.59
CA CYS A 297 -12.79 6.56 4.28
C CYS A 297 -13.43 7.24 3.08
N ILE A 298 -13.73 6.46 2.05
CA ILE A 298 -14.47 6.92 0.87
C ILE A 298 -15.78 6.17 0.71
N GLN A 299 -16.73 6.79 0.04
CA GLN A 299 -17.89 6.14 -0.55
C GLN A 299 -17.72 6.12 -2.08
N ILE A 300 -17.67 4.91 -2.63
CA ILE A 300 -17.51 4.64 -4.07
C ILE A 300 -18.83 4.61 -4.82
#